data_AF-A0A349EVH8-F1
#
_entry.id   AF-A0A349EVH8-F1
#
_cell.length_a   1.000
_cell.length_b   1.000
_cell.length_c   1.000
_cell.angle_alpha   90.00
_cell.angle_beta   90.00
_cell.angle_gamma   90.00
#
_symmetry.space_group_name_H-M   'P 1'
#
loop_
_entity.id
_entity.type
_entity.pdbx_description
1 polymer ?
#
loop_
_entity_poly.entity_id
_entity_poly.type
_entity_poly.pdbx_seq_one_letter_code
_entity_poly.pdbx_strand_id
1 'polypeptide(L)'
;ASDVFARRIADFIGSYFVRLGGCDLIIFSAGIGENAPYFRKEILKRVEEALGLSIDYELNETIRGKEALISKKDSKIKVAIIPTDEEVMIARDCYERIKK
;
A
#
# COMPACT_ATOMS: atom_id res chain seq x y z
N ALA A 1 -11.22 0.21 -18.05
CA ALA A 1 -11.03 1.18 -16.94
C ALA A 1 -10.10 0.63 -15.86
N SER A 2 -10.40 -0.54 -15.28
CA SER A 2 -9.61 -1.14 -14.20
C SER A 2 -8.14 -1.39 -14.55
N ASP A 3 -7.87 -1.86 -15.77
CA ASP A 3 -6.49 -2.09 -16.25
C ASP A 3 -5.65 -0.81 -16.30
N VAL A 4 -6.20 0.25 -16.91
CA VAL A 4 -5.53 1.57 -16.98
C VAL A 4 -5.27 2.15 -15.59
N PHE A 5 -6.21 1.95 -14.65
CA PHE A 5 -6.06 2.38 -13.26
C PHE A 5 -4.89 1.63 -12.57
N ALA A 6 -4.90 0.29 -12.62
CA ALA A 6 -3.85 -0.51 -12.00
C ALA A 6 -2.45 -0.23 -12.61
N ARG A 7 -2.39 -0.10 -13.94
CA ARG A 7 -1.16 0.27 -14.65
C ARG A 7 -0.61 1.62 -14.20
N ARG A 8 -1.45 2.66 -14.13
CA ARG A 8 -1.00 4.00 -13.69
C ARG A 8 -0.40 3.96 -12.29
N ILE A 9 -1.01 3.23 -11.35
CA ILE A 9 -0.48 3.13 -9.99
C ILE A 9 0.85 2.36 -9.99
N ALA A 10 0.96 1.28 -10.75
CA ALA A 10 2.23 0.58 -10.93
C ALA A 10 3.34 1.48 -11.51
N ASP A 11 3.01 2.32 -12.50
CA ASP A 11 3.94 3.30 -13.07
C ASP A 11 4.42 4.30 -12.00
N PHE A 12 3.53 4.77 -11.12
CA PHE A 12 3.89 5.64 -10.00
C PHE A 12 4.78 4.95 -8.97
N ILE A 13 4.47 3.70 -8.61
CA ILE A 13 5.32 2.91 -7.69
C ILE A 13 6.74 2.80 -8.28
N GLY A 14 6.86 2.41 -9.55
CA GLY A 14 8.17 2.31 -10.22
C GLY A 14 8.91 3.65 -10.28
N SER A 15 8.20 4.73 -10.63
CA SER A 15 8.76 6.09 -10.66
C SER A 15 9.34 6.52 -9.31
N TYR A 16 8.60 6.30 -8.22
CA TYR A 16 9.06 6.65 -6.88
C TYR A 16 10.16 5.74 -6.38
N PHE A 17 10.10 4.44 -6.65
CA PHE A 17 11.18 3.51 -6.33
C PHE A 17 12.52 3.97 -6.92
N VAL A 18 12.53 4.35 -8.21
CA VAL A 18 13.74 4.85 -8.87
C VAL A 18 14.19 6.20 -8.28
N ARG A 19 13.26 7.15 -8.08
CA ARG A 19 13.57 8.49 -7.56
C ARG A 19 14.13 8.47 -6.14
N LEU A 20 13.69 7.52 -5.32
CA LEU A 20 14.12 7.37 -3.92
C LEU A 20 15.33 6.42 -3.77
N GLY A 21 15.73 5.72 -4.84
CA GLY A 21 16.82 4.74 -4.80
C GLY A 21 16.44 3.39 -4.19
N GLY A 22 15.14 3.14 -4.00
CA GLY A 22 14.60 1.93 -3.38
C GLY A 22 13.34 2.20 -2.56
N CYS A 23 12.77 1.15 -1.95
CA CYS A 23 11.82 1.28 -0.86
C CYS A 23 11.83 0.03 0.03
N ASP A 24 11.51 0.21 1.32
CA ASP A 24 11.41 -0.89 2.29
C ASP A 24 9.96 -1.39 2.47
N LEU A 25 8.98 -0.52 2.24
CA LEU A 25 7.56 -0.77 2.51
C LEU A 25 6.66 -0.03 1.51
N ILE A 26 5.68 -0.76 0.97
CA ILE A 26 4.55 -0.21 0.18
C ILE A 26 3.28 -0.33 1.03
N ILE A 27 2.52 0.76 1.17
CA ILE A 27 1.28 0.81 1.95
C ILE A 27 0.10 1.06 1.01
N PHE A 28 -0.95 0.24 1.15
CA PHE A 28 -2.27 0.52 0.62
C PHE A 28 -3.16 1.07 1.72
N SER A 29 -3.81 2.20 1.44
CA SER A 29 -4.70 2.90 2.37
C SER A 29 -5.85 3.56 1.59
N ALA A 30 -6.77 4.21 2.31
CA ALA A 30 -7.99 4.83 1.82
C ALA A 30 -8.96 3.85 1.12
N GLY A 31 -10.11 4.34 0.68
CA GLY A 31 -11.24 3.53 0.18
C GLY A 31 -10.85 2.32 -0.70
N ILE A 32 -10.26 2.54 -1.88
CA ILE A 32 -9.89 1.44 -2.80
C ILE A 32 -8.73 0.62 -2.25
N GLY A 33 -7.70 1.27 -1.68
CA GLY A 33 -6.51 0.56 -1.18
C GLY A 33 -6.83 -0.37 -0.03
N GLU A 34 -7.75 0.00 0.85
CA GLU A 34 -8.16 -0.78 2.00
C GLU A 34 -9.15 -1.90 1.65
N ASN A 35 -10.10 -1.63 0.75
CA ASN A 35 -11.29 -2.47 0.59
C ASN A 35 -11.34 -3.27 -0.70
N ALA A 36 -10.45 -3.03 -1.67
CA ALA A 36 -10.48 -3.71 -2.96
C ALA A 36 -9.23 -4.61 -3.18
N PRO A 37 -9.25 -5.86 -2.68
CA PRO A 37 -8.20 -6.85 -2.91
C PRO A 37 -7.81 -7.03 -4.37
N TYR A 38 -8.79 -6.99 -5.27
CA TYR A 38 -8.60 -7.10 -6.71
C TYR A 38 -7.62 -6.05 -7.24
N PHE A 39 -7.82 -4.78 -6.87
CA PHE A 39 -6.93 -3.72 -7.35
C PHE A 39 -5.53 -3.82 -6.78
N ARG A 40 -5.39 -4.14 -5.48
CA ARG A 40 -4.07 -4.39 -4.88
C ARG A 40 -3.32 -5.49 -5.64
N LYS A 41 -4.00 -6.59 -5.95
CA LYS A 41 -3.42 -7.72 -6.71
C LYS A 41 -2.98 -7.32 -8.11
N GLU A 42 -3.83 -6.64 -8.88
CA GLU A 42 -3.50 -6.21 -10.24
C GLU A 42 -2.34 -5.20 -10.29
N ILE A 43 -2.24 -4.31 -9.29
CA ILE A 43 -1.13 -3.37 -9.14
C ILE A 43 0.15 -4.12 -8.77
N LEU A 44 0.11 -4.96 -7.74
CA LEU A 44 1.29 -5.65 -7.21
C LEU A 44 1.90 -6.59 -8.25
N LYS A 45 1.09 -7.35 -8.99
CA LYS A 45 1.57 -8.24 -10.05
C LYS A 45 2.40 -7.53 -11.13
N ARG A 46 2.16 -6.24 -11.36
CA ARG A 46 2.89 -5.44 -12.37
C ARG A 46 4.29 -5.04 -11.94
N VAL A 47 4.53 -4.96 -10.63
CA VAL A 47 5.80 -4.52 -10.07
C VAL A 47 6.53 -5.63 -9.30
N GLU A 48 5.87 -6.77 -9.09
CA GLU A 48 6.33 -7.88 -8.24
C GLU A 48 7.74 -8.34 -8.60
N GLU A 49 7.99 -8.70 -9.86
CA GLU A 49 9.30 -9.18 -10.29
C GLU A 49 10.37 -8.09 -10.21
N ALA A 50 10.07 -6.90 -10.77
CA ALA A 50 11.01 -5.79 -10.84
C ALA A 50 11.47 -5.30 -9.45
N LEU A 51 10.57 -5.36 -8.45
CA LEU A 51 10.83 -4.92 -7.09
C LEU A 51 11.15 -6.08 -6.12
N GLY A 52 11.13 -7.33 -6.58
CA GLY A 52 11.39 -8.51 -5.75
C GLY A 52 10.37 -8.69 -4.64
N LEU A 53 9.09 -8.47 -4.93
CA LEU A 53 7.99 -8.72 -4.00
C LEU A 53 7.68 -10.22 -3.94
N SER A 54 7.24 -10.68 -2.78
CA SER A 54 6.66 -12.00 -2.56
C SER A 54 5.37 -11.82 -1.79
N ILE A 55 4.23 -11.89 -2.48
CA ILE A 55 2.92 -11.53 -1.91
C ILE A 55 2.10 -12.76 -1.54
N ASP A 56 1.44 -12.71 -0.38
CA ASP A 56 0.38 -13.65 0.00
C ASP A 56 -0.95 -13.17 -0.60
N TYR A 57 -1.21 -13.60 -1.84
CA TYR A 57 -2.44 -13.24 -2.52
C TYR A 57 -3.69 -13.87 -1.89
N GLU A 58 -3.56 -15.01 -1.20
CA GLU A 58 -4.69 -15.62 -0.50
C GLU A 58 -5.10 -14.75 0.68
N LEU A 59 -4.13 -14.34 1.51
CA LEU A 59 -4.37 -13.38 2.58
C LEU A 59 -4.96 -12.08 2.04
N ASN A 60 -4.38 -11.53 0.97
CA ASN A 60 -4.88 -10.29 0.34
C ASN A 60 -6.38 -10.32 0.01
N GLU A 61 -6.91 -11.43 -0.51
CA GLU A 61 -8.34 -11.58 -0.87
C GLU A 61 -9.28 -11.51 0.33
N THR A 62 -8.78 -11.85 1.53
CA THR A 62 -9.59 -11.87 2.76
C THR A 62 -9.68 -10.52 3.45
N ILE A 63 -8.71 -9.61 3.24
CA ILE A 63 -8.60 -8.35 4.00
C ILE A 63 -9.37 -7.20 3.35
N ARG A 64 -10.22 -6.55 4.15
CA ARG A 64 -10.94 -5.30 3.81
C ARG A 64 -11.02 -4.42 5.06
N GLY A 65 -10.59 -3.16 4.95
CA GLY A 65 -10.72 -2.16 6.03
C GLY A 65 -9.98 -2.52 7.33
N LYS A 66 -8.95 -3.36 7.25
CA LYS A 66 -8.16 -3.81 8.40
C LYS A 66 -6.68 -3.70 8.11
N GLU A 67 -5.91 -3.45 9.17
CA GLU A 67 -4.47 -3.53 9.12
C GLU A 67 -4.02 -4.97 8.85
N ALA A 68 -3.13 -5.15 7.86
CA ALA A 68 -2.54 -6.45 7.57
C ALA A 68 -1.22 -6.30 6.80
N LEU A 69 -0.23 -7.11 7.16
CA LEU A 69 0.97 -7.31 6.34
C LEU A 69 0.70 -8.44 5.34
N ILE A 70 0.63 -8.12 4.05
CA ILE A 70 0.28 -9.06 2.97
C ILE A 70 1.49 -9.57 2.18
N SER A 71 2.69 -9.05 2.45
CA SER A 71 3.94 -9.63 1.95
C SER A 71 4.37 -10.85 2.77
N LYS A 72 4.87 -11.89 2.12
CA LYS A 72 5.47 -13.05 2.77
C LYS A 72 6.79 -12.68 3.47
N LYS A 73 7.29 -13.59 4.31
CA LYS A 73 8.50 -13.37 5.11
C LYS A 73 9.74 -13.11 4.24
N ASP A 74 9.84 -13.81 3.12
CA ASP A 74 10.91 -13.77 2.11
C ASP A 74 10.83 -12.58 1.14
N SER A 75 9.75 -11.79 1.16
CA SER A 75 9.63 -10.59 0.33
C SER A 75 10.70 -9.56 0.68
N LYS A 76 11.42 -9.06 -0.35
CA LYS A 76 12.46 -8.02 -0.17
C LYS A 76 11.88 -6.71 0.35
N ILE A 77 10.72 -6.35 -0.15
CA ILE A 77 9.97 -5.16 0.23
C ILE A 77 8.71 -5.61 0.93
N LYS A 78 8.38 -4.99 2.06
CA LYS A 78 7.14 -5.28 2.79
C LYS A 78 5.95 -4.62 2.11
N VAL A 79 4.79 -5.26 2.18
CA VAL A 79 3.54 -4.70 1.63
C VAL A 79 2.46 -4.83 2.68
N ALA A 80 1.87 -3.69 3.06
CA ALA A 80 0.87 -3.62 4.11
C ALA A 80 -0.40 -2.89 3.65
N ILE A 81 -1.50 -3.22 4.29
CA ILE A 81 -2.74 -2.46 4.26
C ILE A 81 -2.82 -1.75 5.60
N ILE A 82 -2.99 -0.43 5.59
CA ILE A 82 -3.12 0.39 6.81
C ILE A 82 -4.30 1.33 6.59
N PRO A 83 -5.42 1.17 7.31
CA PRO A 83 -6.53 2.10 7.26
C PRO A 83 -6.09 3.51 7.65
N THR A 84 -6.46 4.50 6.85
CA THR A 84 -6.18 5.90 7.20
C THR A 84 -7.23 6.41 8.18
N ASP A 85 -6.80 7.26 9.11
CA ASP A 85 -7.67 8.00 10.02
C ASP A 85 -7.15 9.45 10.07
N GLU A 86 -7.64 10.25 9.13
CA GLU A 86 -7.20 11.63 8.94
C GLU A 86 -7.68 12.52 10.09
N GLU A 87 -8.86 12.23 10.64
CA GLU A 87 -9.45 12.93 11.76
C GLU A 87 -8.60 12.78 13.03
N VAL A 88 -8.10 11.58 13.31
CA VAL A 88 -7.18 11.35 14.45
C VAL A 88 -5.84 12.07 14.23
N MET A 89 -5.33 12.11 13.00
CA MET A 89 -4.10 12.87 12.70
C MET A 89 -4.30 14.37 12.99
N ILE A 90 -5.40 14.95 12.50
CA ILE A 90 -5.74 16.36 12.75
C ILE A 90 -5.94 16.62 14.25
N ALA A 91 -6.64 15.75 14.96
CA ALA A 91 -6.87 15.90 16.40
C ALA A 91 -5.56 15.90 17.21
N ARG A 92 -4.62 15.01 16.87
CA ARG A 92 -3.29 14.95 17.49
C ARG A 92 -2.51 16.24 17.22
N ASP A 93 -2.49 16.71 15.98
CA ASP A 93 -1.82 17.95 15.59
C ASP A 93 -2.40 19.18 16.32
N CYS A 94 -3.73 19.28 16.41
CA CYS A 94 -4.41 20.34 17.16
C CYS A 94 -4.03 20.30 18.65
N TYR A 95 -4.03 19.11 19.26
CA TYR A 95 -3.68 18.94 20.67
C TYR A 95 -2.23 19.36 20.97
N GLU A 96 -1.28 18.91 20.17
CA GLU A 96 0.14 19.27 20.31
C GLU A 96 0.39 20.77 20.14
N ARG A 97 -0.37 21.44 19.28
CA ARG A 97 -0.27 22.88 19.05
C ARG A 97 -0.90 23.71 20.18
N ILE A 98 -2.01 23.24 20.77
CA ILE A 98 -2.69 23.93 21.88
C ILE A 98 -1.95 23.75 23.21
N LYS A 99 -1.22 22.64 23.39
CA LYS A 99 -0.45 22.36 24.60
C LYS A 99 0.83 23.20 24.76
N LYS A 100 1.33 23.79 23.67
CA LYS A 100 2.46 24.74 23.71
C LYS A 100 2.00 26.11 24.18
#